data_AF-X1BWA0-F1
#
_entry.id   AF-X1BWA0-F1
#
_cell.length_a   1.000
_cell.length_b   1.000
_cell.length_c   1.000
_cell.angle_alpha   90.00
_cell.angle_beta   90.00
_cell.angle_gamma   90.00
#
_symmetry.space_group_name_H-M   'P 1'
#
loop_
_entity.id
_entity.type
_entity.pdbx_description
1 polymer ?
#
loop_
_entity_poly.entity_id
_entity_poly.type
_entity_poly.pdbx_seq_one_letter_code
_entity_poly.pdbx_strand_id
1 'polypeptide(L)'
;RASYRGLLKVYKGAKDVRSNVVCDALLLDNTSRSDTYPYIEIDEDDVTIGHEASVSKVGEEQLFYLMSRGLNEEEAITMVVSGFIEPLVKELPMEYAIEMNRLIQLQMEGSIG
;
A
#
# COMPACT_ATOMS: atom_id res chain seq x y z
N ARG A 1 12.47 -4.91 -3.95
CA ARG A 1 11.44 -5.78 -4.58
C ARG A 1 10.48 -6.25 -3.49
N ALA A 2 9.17 -6.09 -3.70
CA ALA A 2 8.13 -6.59 -2.81
C ALA A 2 7.19 -7.54 -3.57
N SER A 3 6.57 -8.47 -2.85
CA SER A 3 5.62 -9.41 -3.44
C SER A 3 4.41 -9.62 -2.54
N TYR A 4 3.21 -9.48 -3.09
CA TYR A 4 1.95 -9.83 -2.43
C TYR A 4 1.43 -11.17 -2.97
N ARG A 5 0.96 -12.03 -2.07
CA ARG A 5 0.23 -13.27 -2.40
C ARG A 5 -0.99 -13.36 -1.52
N GLY A 6 -2.17 -13.46 -2.14
CA GLY A 6 -3.43 -13.61 -1.43
C GLY A 6 -4.26 -14.74 -2.03
N LEU A 7 -4.94 -15.51 -1.18
CA LEU A 7 -5.95 -16.48 -1.58
C LEU A 7 -7.29 -16.08 -0.96
N LEU A 8 -8.28 -15.87 -1.81
CA LEU A 8 -9.68 -15.78 -1.44
C LEU A 8 -10.35 -17.07 -1.87
N LYS A 9 -10.79 -17.87 -0.90
CA LYS A 9 -11.56 -19.09 -1.13
C LYS A 9 -12.98 -18.94 -0.60
N VAL A 10 -13.97 -19.16 -1.44
CA VAL A 10 -15.36 -19.37 -1.02
C VAL A 10 -15.70 -20.84 -1.21
N TYR A 11 -16.08 -21.49 -0.11
CA TYR A 11 -16.53 -22.88 -0.14
C TYR A 11 -18.01 -22.99 -0.51
N LYS A 12 -18.36 -24.11 -1.15
CA LYS A 12 -19.75 -24.46 -1.45
C LYS A 12 -20.62 -24.42 -0.18
N GLY A 13 -21.77 -23.77 -0.26
CA GLY A 13 -22.70 -23.54 0.84
C GLY A 13 -22.55 -22.17 1.52
N ALA A 14 -21.48 -21.42 1.25
CA ALA A 14 -21.24 -20.09 1.82
C ALA A 14 -21.93 -18.99 0.98
N LYS A 15 -23.25 -18.85 1.18
CA LYS A 15 -24.10 -17.88 0.46
C LYS A 15 -24.03 -16.47 1.04
N ASP A 16 -24.36 -15.47 0.22
CA ASP A 16 -24.30 -14.02 0.50
C ASP A 16 -22.93 -13.55 1.02
N VAL A 17 -21.85 -14.21 0.58
CA VAL A 17 -20.48 -13.79 0.91
C VAL A 17 -20.15 -12.52 0.14
N ARG A 18 -19.58 -11.54 0.86
CA ARG A 18 -19.05 -10.31 0.27
C ARG A 18 -17.60 -10.13 0.68
N SER A 19 -16.74 -9.88 -0.29
CA SER A 19 -15.32 -9.64 -0.02
C SER A 19 -14.73 -8.69 -1.04
N ASN A 20 -13.94 -7.74 -0.56
CA ASN A 20 -13.18 -6.81 -1.39
C ASN A 20 -11.70 -6.91 -1.01
N VAL A 21 -10.85 -7.16 -2.00
CA VAL A 21 -9.40 -7.24 -1.82
C VAL A 21 -8.76 -6.10 -2.61
N VAL A 22 -8.12 -5.17 -1.91
CA VAL A 22 -7.40 -4.04 -2.51
C VAL A 22 -5.90 -4.26 -2.30
N CYS A 23 -5.13 -4.10 -3.36
CA CYS A 23 -3.68 -4.32 -3.36
C CYS A 23 -2.96 -3.12 -3.98
N ASP A 24 -2.57 -2.17 -3.14
CA ASP A 24 -1.85 -0.98 -3.57
C ASP A 24 -0.35 -1.14 -3.33
N ALA A 25 0.45 -0.76 -4.33
CA ALA A 25 1.90 -0.70 -4.23
C ALA A 25 2.41 0.69 -4.63
N LEU A 26 3.38 1.19 -3.86
CA LEU A 26 4.10 2.42 -4.16
C LEU A 26 5.57 2.10 -4.47
N LEU A 27 6.02 2.45 -5.67
CA LEU A 27 7.40 2.32 -6.10
C LEU A 27 8.14 3.63 -5.79
N LEU A 28 9.21 3.53 -5.00
CA LEU A 28 9.99 4.69 -4.57
C LEU A 28 11.01 5.14 -5.62
N ASP A 29 11.43 4.24 -6.50
CA ASP A 29 12.47 4.49 -7.51
C ASP A 29 12.20 3.68 -8.80
N ASN A 30 13.08 3.84 -9.80
CA ASN A 30 12.96 3.19 -11.13
C ASN A 30 13.38 1.70 -11.16
N THR A 31 14.14 1.25 -10.17
CA THR A 31 14.66 -0.12 -10.03
C THR A 31 13.75 -0.99 -9.15
N SER A 32 12.95 -0.35 -8.31
CA SER A 32 11.93 -0.96 -7.48
C SER A 32 10.87 -1.68 -8.31
N ARG A 33 10.41 -2.80 -7.77
CA ARG A 33 9.41 -3.67 -8.40
C ARG A 33 8.49 -4.26 -7.35
N SER A 34 7.20 -4.29 -7.67
CA SER A 34 6.16 -5.00 -6.92
C SER A 34 5.55 -6.10 -7.79
N ASP A 35 5.36 -7.29 -7.22
CA ASP A 35 4.67 -8.40 -7.85
C ASP A 35 3.42 -8.77 -7.04
N THR A 36 2.22 -8.76 -7.65
CA THR A 36 0.96 -9.11 -6.98
C THR A 36 0.39 -10.39 -7.60
N TYR A 37 0.22 -11.43 -6.77
CA TYR A 37 -0.32 -12.73 -7.19
C TYR A 37 -1.63 -13.04 -6.45
N PRO A 38 -2.79 -12.63 -7.00
CA PRO A 38 -4.09 -12.94 -6.43
C PRO A 38 -4.55 -14.34 -6.85
N TYR A 39 -5.09 -15.10 -5.90
CA TYR A 39 -5.80 -16.34 -6.12
C TYR A 39 -7.24 -16.14 -5.63
N ILE A 40 -8.22 -16.34 -6.52
CA ILE A 40 -9.64 -16.22 -6.20
C ILE A 40 -10.31 -17.51 -6.67
N GLU A 41 -10.78 -18.29 -5.70
CA GLU A 41 -11.42 -19.58 -5.93
C GLU A 41 -12.81 -19.55 -5.31
N ILE A 42 -13.84 -19.72 -6.14
CA ILE A 42 -15.23 -19.56 -5.73
C ILE A 42 -16.01 -20.83 -6.09
N ASP A 43 -16.47 -21.54 -5.07
CA ASP A 43 -17.25 -22.79 -5.22
C ASP A 43 -18.76 -22.58 -4.92
N GLU A 44 -19.23 -21.33 -4.81
CA GLU A 44 -20.62 -20.94 -4.52
C GLU A 44 -21.09 -19.82 -5.46
N ASP A 45 -22.36 -19.85 -5.88
CA ASP A 45 -22.88 -18.94 -6.91
C ASP A 45 -23.39 -17.61 -6.32
N ASP A 46 -23.90 -17.64 -5.09
CA ASP A 46 -24.50 -16.47 -4.41
C ASP A 46 -23.44 -15.69 -3.63
N VAL A 47 -22.53 -15.01 -4.34
CA VAL A 47 -21.45 -14.19 -3.76
C VAL A 47 -21.19 -12.89 -4.52
N THR A 48 -20.61 -11.90 -3.83
CA THR A 48 -20.11 -10.66 -4.43
C THR A 48 -18.65 -10.44 -4.07
N ILE A 49 -17.75 -10.54 -5.05
CA ILE A 49 -16.31 -10.44 -4.84
C ILE A 49 -15.73 -9.31 -5.69
N GLY A 50 -15.01 -8.39 -5.07
CA GLY A 50 -14.23 -7.34 -5.72
C GLY A 50 -12.73 -7.55 -5.52
N HIS A 51 -11.94 -7.36 -6.57
CA HIS A 51 -10.49 -7.27 -6.45
C HIS A 51 -9.96 -6.07 -7.23
N GLU A 52 -9.15 -5.27 -6.56
CA GLU A 52 -8.46 -4.11 -7.13
C GLU A 52 -6.97 -4.22 -6.83
N ALA A 53 -6.14 -3.86 -7.81
CA ALA A 53 -4.70 -3.78 -7.64
C ALA A 53 -4.14 -2.60 -8.42
N SER A 54 -3.44 -1.71 -7.72
CA SER A 54 -2.86 -0.49 -8.29
C SER A 54 -1.38 -0.39 -7.97
N VAL A 55 -0.59 0.04 -8.95
CA VAL A 55 0.83 0.33 -8.77
C VAL A 55 1.05 1.81 -9.09
N SER A 56 1.48 2.55 -8.08
CA SER A 56 1.86 3.96 -8.18
C SER A 56 3.37 4.10 -8.07
N LYS A 57 3.93 5.13 -8.69
CA LYS A 57 5.33 5.52 -8.52
C LYS A 57 5.36 6.92 -7.89
N VAL A 58 6.31 7.16 -7.01
CA VAL A 58 6.59 8.53 -6.54
C VAL A 58 7.00 9.37 -7.74
N GLY A 59 6.17 10.37 -8.06
CA GLY A 59 6.35 11.21 -9.24
C GLY A 59 7.47 12.22 -9.05
N GLU A 60 8.39 12.32 -10.02
CA GLU A 60 9.46 13.32 -10.01
C GLU A 60 8.91 14.75 -9.94
N GLU A 61 7.76 15.01 -10.57
CA GLU A 61 7.08 16.32 -10.50
C GLU A 61 6.51 16.60 -9.09
N GLN A 62 5.96 15.59 -8.41
CA GLN A 62 5.49 15.73 -7.02
C GLN A 62 6.65 16.04 -6.08
N LEU A 63 7.76 15.31 -6.20
CA LEU A 63 8.97 15.56 -5.42
C LEU A 63 9.54 16.94 -5.72
N PHE A 64 9.64 17.30 -7.00
CA PHE A 64 10.09 18.63 -7.41
C PHE A 64 9.21 19.74 -6.81
N TYR A 65 7.89 19.57 -6.84
CA TYR A 65 6.96 20.51 -6.24
C TYR A 65 7.18 20.64 -4.73
N LEU A 66 7.27 19.53 -4.00
CA LEU A 66 7.51 19.52 -2.56
C LEU A 66 8.86 20.15 -2.19
N MET A 67 9.91 19.83 -2.95
CA MET A 67 11.23 20.43 -2.75
C MET A 67 11.25 21.93 -3.06
N SER A 68 10.50 22.38 -4.07
CA SER A 68 10.33 23.82 -4.36
C SER A 68 9.66 24.59 -3.21
N ARG A 69 8.96 23.89 -2.30
CA ARG A 69 8.38 24.44 -1.08
C ARG A 69 9.32 24.43 0.13
N GLY A 70 10.58 24.02 -0.07
CA GLY A 70 11.63 24.06 0.95
C GLY A 70 11.85 22.74 1.70
N LEU A 71 11.18 21.66 1.30
CA LEU A 71 11.48 20.32 1.80
C LEU A 71 12.75 19.79 1.12
N ASN A 72 13.56 19.04 1.86
CA ASN A 72 14.59 18.23 1.21
C ASN A 72 13.94 16.98 0.55
N GLU A 73 14.70 16.27 -0.27
CA GLU A 73 14.19 15.12 -1.02
C GLU A 73 13.65 14.02 -0.11
N GLU A 74 14.33 13.75 1.01
CA GLU A 74 13.96 12.74 1.98
C GLU A 74 12.65 13.10 2.72
N GLU A 75 12.50 14.36 3.11
CA GLU A 75 11.27 14.91 3.69
C GLU A 75 10.11 14.83 2.70
N ALA A 76 10.35 15.14 1.42
CA ALA A 76 9.35 15.07 0.36
C ALA A 76 8.88 13.62 0.14
N ILE A 77 9.80 12.67 0.04
CA ILE A 77 9.48 11.24 -0.10
C ILE A 77 8.72 10.74 1.13
N THR A 78 9.19 11.08 2.33
CA THR A 78 8.54 10.72 3.60
C THR A 78 7.09 11.22 3.64
N MET A 79 6.83 12.44 3.17
CA MET A 79 5.49 13.00 3.10
C MET A 79 4.58 12.22 2.15
N VAL A 80 5.08 11.86 0.96
CA VAL A 80 4.33 11.05 -0.03
C VAL A 80 4.02 9.66 0.53
N VAL A 81 5.02 8.99 1.11
CA VAL A 81 4.85 7.66 1.72
C VAL A 81 3.87 7.71 2.88
N SER A 82 3.95 8.72 3.74
CA SER A 82 3.04 8.91 4.87
C SER A 82 1.58 9.08 4.41
N GLY A 83 1.36 9.82 3.31
CA GLY A 83 0.03 9.93 2.70
C GLY A 83 -0.49 8.61 2.12
N PHE A 84 0.40 7.81 1.52
CA PHE A 84 0.05 6.50 0.95
C PHE A 84 -0.39 5.49 2.01
N ILE A 85 0.29 5.45 3.16
CA ILE A 85 -0.03 4.52 4.26
C ILE A 85 -1.13 5.05 5.20
N GLU A 86 -1.55 6.31 5.06
CA GLU A 86 -2.51 6.96 5.97
C GLU A 86 -3.78 6.12 6.22
N PRO A 87 -4.40 5.48 5.20
CA PRO A 87 -5.58 4.65 5.44
C PRO A 87 -5.30 3.47 6.38
N LEU A 88 -4.12 2.85 6.29
CA LEU A 88 -3.71 1.76 7.16
C LEU A 88 -3.47 2.26 8.60
N VAL A 89 -2.79 3.40 8.74
CA VAL A 89 -2.48 3.99 10.05
C VAL A 89 -3.74 4.40 10.80
N LYS A 90 -4.79 4.85 10.09
CA LYS A 90 -6.10 5.22 10.66
C LYS A 90 -6.86 4.04 11.27
N GLU A 91 -6.61 2.81 10.81
CA GLU A 91 -7.23 1.60 11.36
C GLU A 91 -6.54 1.10 12.64
N LEU A 92 -5.36 1.65 12.98
CA LEU A 92 -4.62 1.27 14.17
C LEU A 92 -5.04 2.11 15.40
N PRO A 93 -5.01 1.53 16.61
CA PRO A 93 -5.12 2.31 17.84
C PRO A 93 -4.06 3.40 17.90
N MET A 94 -4.41 4.54 18.49
CA MET A 94 -3.59 5.77 18.48
C MET A 94 -2.14 5.54 18.92
N GLU A 95 -1.93 4.74 19.97
CA GLU A 95 -0.60 4.40 20.50
C GLU A 95 0.29 3.67 19.48
N TYR A 96 -0.28 2.77 18.67
CA TYR A 96 0.44 2.07 17.61
C TYR A 96 0.62 2.92 16.35
N ALA A 97 -0.35 3.78 16.04
CA ALA A 97 -0.25 4.70 14.91
C ALA A 97 0.95 5.66 15.05
N ILE A 98 1.17 6.19 16.27
CA ILE A 98 2.32 7.06 16.56
C ILE A 98 3.64 6.30 16.36
N GLU A 99 3.73 5.07 16.88
CA GLU A 99 4.94 4.26 16.78
C GLU A 99 5.23 3.87 15.32
N MET A 100 4.20 3.48 14.56
CA MET A 100 4.34 3.11 13.16
C MET A 100 4.87 4.27 12.31
N ASN A 101 4.35 5.49 12.51
CA ASN A 101 4.86 6.66 11.80
C ASN A 101 6.34 6.92 12.10
N ARG A 102 6.75 6.73 13.36
CA ARG A 102 8.15 6.90 13.76
C ARG A 102 9.06 5.84 13.14
N LEU A 103 8.63 4.58 13.12
CA LEU A 103 9.37 3.49 12.50
C LEU A 103 9.54 3.69 10.99
N ILE A 104 8.54 4.26 10.33
CA ILE A 104 8.60 4.53 8.90
C ILE A 104 9.57 5.65 8.60
N GLN A 105 9.58 6.74 9.37
CA GLN A 105 10.60 7.80 9.25
C GLN A 105 12.01 7.23 9.43
N LEU A 106 12.24 6.41 10.46
CA LEU A 106 13.53 5.75 10.69
C LEU A 106 13.94 4.79 9.57
N GLN A 107 12.98 4.14 8.91
CA GLN A 107 13.26 3.31 7.75
C GLN A 107 13.56 4.13 6.50
N MET A 108 13.03 5.35 6.37
CA MET A 108 13.34 6.22 5.24
C MET A 108 14.72 6.86 5.38
N GLU A 109 15.15 7.15 6.62
CA GLU A 109 16.51 7.60 6.95
C GLU A 109 17.57 6.57 6.50
N GLY A 110 18.21 6.85 5.35
CA GLY A 110 19.31 6.04 4.80
C GLY A 110 18.91 4.92 3.83
N SER A 111 17.62 4.75 3.51
CA SER A 111 17.16 3.73 2.53
C SER A 111 17.02 4.26 1.11
N ILE A 112 17.20 5.56 0.91
CA ILE A 112 17.13 6.23 -0.38
C ILE A 112 18.55 6.58 -0.79
N GLY A 113 19.20 5.64 -1.47
CA GLY A 113 20.60 5.69 -1.92
C GLY A 113 20.97 4.47 -2.75
#